data_AF-A0A3D0SWC0-F1
#
_entry.id   AF-A0A3D0SWC0-F1
#
_cell.length_a   1.000
_cell.length_b   1.000
_cell.length_c   1.000
_cell.angle_alpha   90.00
_cell.angle_beta   90.00
_cell.angle_gamma   90.00
#
_symmetry.space_group_name_H-M   'P 1'
#
loop_
_entity.id
_entity.type
_entity.pdbx_description
1 polymer ?
#
loop_
_entity_poly.entity_id
_entity_poly.type
_entity_poly.pdbx_seq_one_letter_code
_entity_poly.pdbx_strand_id
1 'polypeptide(L)'
;MMGGRIWAESQLGKGSIFHFTACFKVLGMDRRLGIAGFTRKLPEFSHRPVLVIDDSPASVHILTHLISQLGLAVESATSVEKALTLLDTQRGSPYL
;
A
#
# COMPACT_ATOMS: atom_id res chain seq x y z
N MET A 1 3.57 10.16 26.88
CA MET A 1 2.70 9.04 26.46
C MET A 1 3.43 8.20 25.41
N MET A 2 3.24 6.88 25.38
CA MET A 2 3.97 5.89 24.55
C MET A 2 5.51 5.83 24.67
N GLY A 3 6.14 6.51 25.65
CA GLY A 3 7.56 6.31 25.97
C GLY A 3 8.60 6.90 25.00
N GLY A 4 8.19 7.68 23.99
CA GLY A 4 9.11 8.37 23.07
C GLY A 4 9.07 9.89 23.17
N ARG A 5 9.54 10.57 22.11
CA ARG A 5 9.69 12.03 21.99
C ARG A 5 8.79 12.56 20.88
N ILE A 6 8.33 13.82 20.98
CA ILE A 6 7.60 14.53 19.92
C ILE A 6 8.23 15.90 19.73
N TRP A 7 8.45 16.32 18.48
CA TRP A 7 8.97 17.65 18.13
C TRP A 7 8.54 18.04 16.71
N ALA A 8 8.75 19.29 16.35
CA ALA A 8 8.50 19.78 15.01
C ALA A 8 9.65 20.69 14.54
N GLU A 9 9.92 20.65 13.25
CA GLU A 9 10.83 21.54 12.56
C GLU A 9 10.00 22.40 11.61
N SER A 10 10.01 23.73 11.79
CA SER A 10 9.17 24.64 11.01
C SER A 10 9.94 25.88 10.62
N GLN A 11 9.72 26.32 9.38
CA GLN A 11 10.18 27.60 8.87
C GLN A 11 9.04 28.30 8.14
N LEU A 12 8.81 29.59 8.46
CA LEU A 12 7.78 30.39 7.84
C LEU A 12 7.90 30.34 6.30
N GLY A 13 6.78 30.03 5.64
CA GLY A 13 6.72 29.91 4.18
C GLY A 13 7.30 28.62 3.59
N LYS A 14 7.87 27.71 4.39
CA LYS A 14 8.40 26.40 3.93
C LYS A 14 7.61 25.19 4.43
N GLY A 15 6.67 25.40 5.35
CA GLY A 15 5.89 24.34 5.98
C GLY A 15 6.52 23.82 7.28
N SER A 16 5.99 22.71 7.78
CA SER A 16 6.43 22.09 9.04
C SER A 16 6.56 20.58 8.88
N ILE A 17 7.57 19.99 9.52
CA ILE A 17 7.74 18.54 9.67
C ILE A 17 7.47 18.18 11.12
N PHE A 18 6.57 17.21 11.34
CA PHE A 18 6.25 16.71 12.67
C PHE A 18 6.90 15.34 12.86
N HIS A 19 7.61 15.19 13.97
CA HIS A 19 8.31 13.96 14.30
C HIS A 19 7.77 13.40 15.60
N PHE A 20 7.67 12.08 15.68
CA PHE A 20 7.44 11.38 16.93
C PHE A 20 8.22 10.07 16.99
N THR A 21 8.60 9.68 18.20
CA THR A 21 9.02 8.32 18.51
C THR A 21 8.05 7.70 19.51
N ALA A 22 7.93 6.38 19.49
CA ALA A 22 7.08 5.63 20.40
C ALA A 22 7.71 4.27 20.70
N CYS A 23 7.56 3.80 21.93
CA CYS A 23 7.99 2.49 22.39
C CYS A 23 6.79 1.54 22.36
N PHE A 24 6.91 0.46 21.58
CA PHE A 24 5.88 -0.58 21.50
C PHE A 24 6.43 -1.89 22.04
N LYS A 25 5.61 -2.62 22.81
CA LYS A 25 5.92 -4.01 23.13
C LYS A 25 5.81 -4.85 21.86
N VAL A 26 6.88 -5.55 21.52
CA VAL A 26 6.83 -6.57 20.47
C VAL A 26 6.16 -7.80 21.09
N LEU A 27 4.93 -8.10 20.69
CA LEU A 27 4.30 -9.37 21.02
C LEU A 27 5.09 -10.48 20.33
N GLY A 28 5.86 -11.22 21.12
CA GLY A 28 6.55 -12.43 20.67
C GLY A 28 5.55 -13.54 20.43
N MET A 29 5.10 -13.66 19.19
CA MET A 29 4.71 -14.89 18.51
C MET A 29 4.57 -14.55 17.04
N ASP A 30 4.99 -15.48 16.22
CA ASP A 30 5.48 -15.26 14.87
C ASP A 30 4.39 -14.75 13.90
N ARG A 31 4.20 -13.43 13.82
CA ARG A 31 3.46 -12.80 12.70
C ARG A 31 4.11 -13.11 11.35
N ARG A 32 5.33 -13.65 11.33
CA ARG A 32 5.92 -14.20 10.11
C ARG A 32 5.29 -15.54 9.73
N LEU A 33 4.50 -16.24 10.52
CA LEU A 33 3.78 -17.42 10.02
C LEU A 33 2.67 -17.04 9.02
N GLY A 34 1.91 -15.98 9.34
CA GLY A 34 0.92 -15.43 8.41
C GLY A 34 1.57 -14.78 7.19
N ILE A 35 2.62 -13.98 7.41
CA ILE A 35 3.37 -13.34 6.31
C ILE A 35 4.12 -14.38 5.49
N ALA A 36 4.82 -15.36 6.07
CA ALA A 36 5.54 -16.39 5.32
C ALA A 36 4.59 -17.35 4.59
N GLY A 37 3.42 -17.64 5.15
CA GLY A 37 2.36 -18.36 4.44
C GLY A 37 1.86 -17.58 3.22
N PHE A 38 1.69 -16.27 3.35
CA PHE A 38 1.33 -15.38 2.26
C PHE A 38 2.47 -15.23 1.23
N THR A 39 3.71 -15.00 1.66
CA THR A 39 4.92 -14.94 0.83
C THR A 39 5.16 -16.23 0.06
N ARG A 40 4.80 -17.39 0.61
CA ARG A 40 4.89 -18.68 -0.10
C ARG A 40 3.91 -18.79 -1.26
N LYS A 41 2.74 -18.14 -1.17
CA LYS A 41 1.69 -18.14 -2.22
C LYS A 41 1.82 -16.98 -3.20
N LEU A 42 2.53 -15.91 -2.83
CA LEU A 42 2.76 -14.75 -3.69
C LEU A 42 3.32 -15.06 -5.10
N PRO A 43 4.23 -16.03 -5.28
CA PRO A 43 4.66 -16.46 -6.61
C PRO A 43 3.52 -17.03 -7.49
N GLU A 44 2.45 -17.54 -6.88
CA GLU A 44 1.25 -18.00 -7.62
C GLU A 44 0.45 -16.82 -8.19
N PHE A 45 0.70 -15.59 -7.73
CA PHE A 45 -0.01 -14.39 -8.18
C PHE A 45 0.90 -13.39 -8.90
N SER A 46 2.21 -13.63 -8.98
CA SER A 46 3.17 -12.69 -9.58
C SER A 46 2.97 -12.45 -11.08
N HIS A 47 2.21 -13.32 -11.75
CA HIS A 47 1.85 -13.18 -13.16
C HIS A 47 0.51 -12.48 -13.38
N ARG A 48 -0.24 -12.16 -12.31
CA ARG A 48 -1.51 -11.45 -12.38
C ARG A 48 -1.33 -10.02 -11.87
N PRO A 49 -1.52 -9.00 -12.72
CA PRO A 49 -1.57 -7.62 -12.24
C PRO A 49 -2.78 -7.43 -11.31
N VAL A 50 -2.71 -6.43 -10.43
CA VAL A 50 -3.75 -6.04 -9.50
C VAL A 50 -4.32 -4.70 -9.91
N LEU A 51 -5.65 -4.56 -9.98
CA LEU A 51 -6.31 -3.28 -10.24
C LEU A 51 -6.95 -2.75 -8.95
N VAL A 52 -6.50 -1.58 -8.50
CA VAL A 52 -7.09 -0.87 -7.36
C VAL A 52 -8.09 0.17 -7.87
N ILE A 53 -9.31 0.15 -7.33
CA ILE A 53 -10.36 1.12 -7.68
C ILE A 53 -10.91 1.72 -6.39
N ASP A 54 -10.62 3.00 -6.15
CA ASP A 54 -11.05 3.74 -4.96
C ASP A 54 -11.12 5.24 -5.30
N ASP A 55 -12.11 5.96 -4.78
CA ASP A 55 -12.33 7.39 -5.07
C ASP A 55 -11.43 8.33 -4.24
N SER A 56 -10.77 7.80 -3.20
CA SER A 56 -9.80 8.51 -2.37
C SER A 56 -8.38 8.37 -2.95
N PRO A 57 -7.76 9.48 -3.41
CA PRO A 57 -6.38 9.45 -3.91
C PRO A 57 -5.37 8.96 -2.86
N ALA A 58 -5.66 9.21 -1.57
CA ALA A 58 -4.82 8.75 -0.47
C ALA A 58 -4.89 7.22 -0.33
N SER A 59 -6.10 6.64 -0.41
CA SER A 59 -6.30 5.20 -0.36
C SER A 59 -5.59 4.52 -1.53
N VAL A 60 -5.81 5.03 -2.75
CA VAL A 60 -5.14 4.54 -3.96
C VAL A 60 -3.61 4.56 -3.79
N HIS A 61 -3.05 5.67 -3.33
CA HIS A 61 -1.61 5.79 -3.15
C HIS A 61 -1.05 4.76 -2.15
N ILE A 62 -1.70 4.62 -0.99
CA ILE A 62 -1.28 3.68 0.06
C ILE A 62 -1.36 2.24 -0.45
N LEU A 63 -2.48 1.86 -1.07
CA LEU A 63 -2.71 0.49 -1.53
C LEU A 63 -1.75 0.12 -2.66
N THR A 64 -1.58 0.99 -3.67
CA THR A 64 -0.62 0.79 -4.75
C THR A 64 0.79 0.59 -4.21
N HIS A 65 1.21 1.39 -3.23
CA HIS A 65 2.52 1.23 -2.59
C HIS A 65 2.68 -0.12 -1.87
N LEU A 66 1.69 -0.51 -1.05
CA LEU A 66 1.72 -1.77 -0.31
C LEU A 66 1.72 -2.99 -1.25
N ILE A 67 0.93 -2.96 -2.32
CA ILE A 67 0.88 -4.05 -3.31
C ILE A 67 2.22 -4.15 -4.07
N SER A 68 2.81 -2.99 -4.41
CA SER A 68 4.12 -2.95 -5.07
C SER A 68 5.23 -3.52 -4.18
N GLN A 69 5.17 -3.28 -2.86
CA GLN A 69 6.12 -3.88 -1.89
C GLN A 69 6.03 -5.41 -1.82
N LEU A 70 4.91 -5.99 -2.26
CA LEU A 70 4.75 -7.44 -2.39
C LEU A 70 5.34 -7.97 -3.70
N GLY A 71 5.87 -7.11 -4.58
CA GLY A 71 6.42 -7.49 -5.89
C GLY A 71 5.36 -7.81 -6.95
N LEU A 72 4.11 -7.38 -6.72
CA LEU A 72 3.02 -7.53 -7.67
C LEU A 72 2.92 -6.29 -8.57
N ALA A 73 2.63 -6.52 -9.85
CA ALA A 73 2.27 -5.43 -10.75
C ALA A 73 0.91 -4.86 -10.32
N VAL A 74 0.79 -3.54 -10.27
CA VAL A 74 -0.44 -2.87 -9.84
C VAL A 74 -0.75 -1.67 -10.72
N GLU A 75 -2.01 -1.58 -11.15
CA GLU A 75 -2.60 -0.42 -11.77
C GLU A 75 -3.68 0.15 -10.86
N SER A 76 -4.00 1.43 -11.03
CA SER A 76 -4.98 2.09 -10.19
C SER A 76 -5.89 3.01 -10.99
N ALA A 77 -7.16 3.03 -10.61
CA ALA A 77 -8.17 3.94 -11.13
C ALA A 77 -8.87 4.67 -9.97
N THR A 78 -9.10 5.98 -10.15
CA THR A 78 -9.83 6.79 -9.17
C THR A 78 -11.35 6.81 -9.41
N SER A 79 -11.83 6.02 -10.37
CA SER A 79 -13.25 5.90 -10.71
C SER A 79 -13.51 4.61 -11.49
N VAL A 80 -14.77 4.19 -11.52
CA VAL A 80 -15.20 2.98 -12.24
C VAL A 80 -15.01 3.15 -13.75
N GLU A 81 -15.28 4.34 -14.30
CA GLU A 81 -15.16 4.61 -15.74
C GLU A 81 -13.70 4.49 -16.21
N LYS A 82 -12.77 5.02 -15.41
CA LYS A 82 -11.33 4.85 -15.67
C LYS A 82 -10.93 3.38 -15.57
N ALA A 83 -11.45 2.66 -14.58
CA ALA A 83 -11.18 1.23 -14.43
C ALA A 83 -11.67 0.42 -15.64
N LEU A 84 -12.89 0.68 -16.11
CA LEU A 84 -13.45 0.04 -17.31
C LEU A 84 -12.61 0.35 -18.55
N THR A 85 -12.11 1.58 -18.69
CA THR A 85 -11.20 1.95 -19.80
C THR A 85 -9.92 1.10 -19.77
N LEU A 86 -9.35 0.87 -18.59
CA LEU A 86 -8.16 0.00 -18.43
C LEU A 86 -8.48 -1.46 -18.78
N LEU A 87 -9.65 -1.96 -18.39
CA LEU A 87 -10.13 -3.31 -18.71
C LEU A 87 -10.38 -3.51 -20.21
N ASP A 88 -10.98 -2.53 -20.89
CA ASP A 88 -11.29 -2.62 -22.32
C ASP A 88 -10.04 -2.54 -23.22
N THR A 89 -9.01 -1.81 -22.76
CA THR A 89 -7.73 -1.69 -23.48
C THR A 89 -6.95 -3.01 -23.49
N GLN A 90 -7.18 -3.87 -22.50
CA GLN A 90 -6.56 -5.19 -22.35
C GLN A 90 -7.56 -6.27 -22.81
N ARG A 91 -7.65 -6.55 -24.13
CA ARG A 91 -8.49 -7.67 -24.64
C ARG A 91 -8.05 -9.00 -24.02
N GLY A 92 -8.79 -9.43 -23.00
CA GLY A 92 -8.42 -10.51 -22.09
C GLY A 92 -7.93 -9.90 -20.78
N SER A 93 -8.86 -9.61 -19.86
CA SER A 93 -8.54 -8.95 -18.60
C SER A 93 -7.51 -9.77 -17.83
N PRO A 94 -6.29 -9.26 -17.60
CA PRO A 94 -5.26 -9.98 -16.87
C PRO A 94 -5.58 -10.09 -15.37
N TYR A 95 -6.67 -9.46 -14.93
CA TYR A 95 -7.16 -9.41 -13.56
C TYR A 95 -8.14 -10.56 -13.21
N LEU A 96 -8.57 -11.39 -14.19
CA LEU A 96 -9.51 -12.53 -14.02
C LEU A 96 -8.80 -13.87 -14.29
#